data_AF-A0A7N2KLK3-F1
#
_entry.id   AF-A0A7N2KLK3-F1
#
_cell.length_a   1.000
_cell.length_b   1.000
_cell.length_c   1.000
_cell.angle_alpha   90.00
_cell.angle_beta   90.00
_cell.angle_gamma   90.00
#
_symmetry.space_group_name_H-M   'P 1'
#
loop_
_entity.id
_entity.type
_entity.pdbx_description
1 polymer ?
#
loop_
_entity_poly.entity_id
_entity_poly.type
_entity_poly.pdbx_seq_one_letter_code
_entity_poly.pdbx_strand_id
1 'polypeptide(L)'
;MASVSLFVFLVLSLLMLLLSAEEKGKRGRPSCLPFQYCENLGDIYFPFTKSPHPFCGLLKVECDPDEKRPTIHFRVPGSERPYEVINISYTTQQISIRDPWFSEDGDTNNCNYLDKFASTNSPFISFKLNTTNQRLFKCNHTPDSTSHKEKLNLSAEFVLEWHVSDDCSRCDDKGGLCNHDLDGNFYCHLDQKENKNNNKVVILLAVGCAVFFKSTLFFIIWHLYKKKYPSSNLLARNTYSDPSSRSEVEGWSIYFGVPVFSYNELEKATNNFHVEKELGNGGFGTVYHGKLQDGREVAVKRLYRPNYRRVEQFINEVEILTRLRHKNLVSLYGCTSRHSRELLLVYEYIPNGTVADHIHGHQATPGSLTWPTRMSIAIETASALAYLHASDIIHRDVKTNNILLDDNFCVKVADFGLSRLFPNDVSHVSTAPQGTPGYVDPEYRQCYQLTSKSDVYSFGVVLMELISSLPAVDVFRHNHEINLAKLAVNKIEKCAFHELIDPYLGFESDEGIRTMTILVAKLAFQCLQQDKEMRPSMDEVLEALKKIQSGKDAHEDQEMAYDDAGILNVQKPASPDHDEVHVLRNKRLPLLPEDVTDFWTSRSTTPNVRSTF
;
A
#
# COMPACT_ATOMS: atom_id res chain seq x y z
N MET A 1 36.10 -37.85 -11.95
CA MET A 1 35.41 -36.84 -11.11
C MET A 1 33.89 -36.91 -11.25
N ALA A 2 33.31 -36.99 -12.45
CA ALA A 2 31.86 -37.03 -12.68
C ALA A 2 31.03 -37.95 -11.75
N SER A 3 31.47 -39.19 -11.48
CA SER A 3 30.72 -40.12 -10.62
C SER A 3 30.57 -39.66 -9.16
N VAL A 4 31.53 -38.89 -8.63
CA VAL A 4 31.43 -38.31 -7.28
C VAL A 4 30.40 -37.19 -7.25
N SER A 5 30.37 -36.35 -8.29
CA SER A 5 29.36 -35.31 -8.44
C SER A 5 27.95 -35.92 -8.54
N LEU A 6 27.76 -36.98 -9.34
CA LEU A 6 26.48 -37.67 -9.46
C LEU A 6 26.02 -38.33 -8.14
N PHE A 7 26.94 -38.91 -7.39
CA PHE A 7 26.67 -39.50 -6.07
C PHE A 7 26.28 -38.43 -5.03
N VAL A 8 26.98 -37.30 -5.00
CA VAL A 8 26.62 -36.15 -4.15
C VAL A 8 25.26 -35.57 -4.56
N PHE A 9 24.95 -35.48 -5.86
CA PHE A 9 23.64 -35.03 -6.34
C PHE A 9 22.51 -35.94 -5.91
N LEU A 10 22.72 -37.27 -5.95
CA LEU A 10 21.75 -38.27 -5.43
C LEU A 10 21.56 -38.17 -3.91
N VAL A 11 22.64 -38.01 -3.15
CA VAL A 11 22.57 -37.85 -1.68
C VAL A 11 21.84 -36.55 -1.33
N LEU A 12 22.16 -35.43 -2.01
CA LEU A 12 21.46 -34.16 -1.84
C LEU A 12 19.99 -34.24 -2.27
N SER A 13 19.65 -34.95 -3.34
CA SER A 13 18.24 -35.10 -3.75
C SER A 13 17.44 -35.92 -2.74
N LEU A 14 18.02 -36.98 -2.15
CA LEU A 14 17.37 -37.70 -1.04
C LEU A 14 17.24 -36.84 0.22
N LEU A 15 18.27 -36.07 0.58
CA LEU A 15 18.21 -35.14 1.72
C LEU A 15 17.13 -34.05 1.51
N MET A 16 17.04 -33.47 0.31
CA MET A 16 15.99 -32.51 -0.02
C MET A 16 14.59 -33.14 0.00
N LEU A 17 14.44 -34.41 -0.43
CA LEU A 17 13.17 -35.13 -0.33
C LEU A 17 12.78 -35.46 1.12
N LEU A 18 13.75 -35.79 1.99
CA LEU A 18 13.53 -36.02 3.41
C LEU A 18 13.17 -34.72 4.15
N LEU A 19 13.90 -33.62 3.90
CA LEU A 19 13.58 -32.29 4.44
C LEU A 19 12.20 -31.80 3.96
N SER A 20 11.83 -32.07 2.70
CA SER A 20 10.50 -31.76 2.14
C SER A 20 9.37 -32.63 2.73
N ALA A 21 9.71 -33.77 3.35
CA ALA A 21 8.75 -34.60 4.10
C ALA A 21 8.59 -34.09 5.55
N GLU A 22 9.67 -33.61 6.17
CA GLU A 22 9.68 -33.10 7.55
C GLU A 22 9.01 -31.71 7.66
N GLU A 23 9.13 -30.85 6.63
CA GLU A 23 8.51 -29.50 6.63
C GLU A 23 6.96 -29.51 6.49
N LYS A 24 6.32 -30.69 6.37
CA LYS A 24 4.85 -30.83 6.45
C LYS A 24 4.34 -31.09 7.88
N GLY A 25 5.20 -30.95 8.89
CA GLY A 25 4.89 -31.20 10.31
C GLY A 25 4.43 -30.00 11.14
N LYS A 26 4.24 -28.79 10.59
CA LYS A 26 3.65 -27.61 11.29
C LYS A 26 3.28 -26.48 10.32
N ARG A 27 1.98 -26.34 9.99
CA ARG A 27 1.39 -25.08 9.52
C ARG A 27 0.02 -24.91 10.16
N GLY A 28 -0.04 -24.14 11.24
CA GLY A 28 -1.30 -23.63 11.79
C GLY A 28 -1.88 -22.54 10.88
N ARG A 29 -3.18 -22.30 11.02
CA ARG A 29 -3.92 -21.21 10.36
C ARG A 29 -3.32 -19.85 10.75
N PRO A 30 -3.34 -18.81 9.89
CA PRO A 30 -3.02 -17.45 10.32
C PRO A 30 -3.92 -17.06 11.51
N SER A 31 -3.32 -16.54 12.57
CA SER A 31 -4.03 -16.19 13.80
C SER A 31 -5.02 -15.05 13.56
N CYS A 32 -6.26 -15.25 14.01
CA CYS A 32 -7.25 -14.18 14.18
C CYS A 32 -6.80 -13.28 15.35
N LEU A 33 -5.85 -12.39 15.05
CA LEU A 33 -5.32 -11.40 15.99
C LEU A 33 -6.40 -10.36 16.35
N PRO A 34 -6.30 -9.69 17.50
CA PRO A 34 -7.08 -8.49 17.77
C PRO A 34 -6.91 -7.46 16.65
N PHE A 35 -7.99 -6.74 16.36
CA PHE A 35 -8.00 -5.63 15.43
C PHE A 35 -8.82 -4.47 15.98
N GLN A 36 -8.14 -3.35 16.25
CA GLN A 36 -8.77 -2.09 16.59
C GLN A 36 -9.18 -1.34 15.31
N TYR A 37 -10.43 -0.88 15.23
CA TYR A 37 -10.92 0.02 14.16
C TYR A 37 -12.17 0.84 14.57
N CYS A 38 -12.94 0.36 15.55
CA CYS A 38 -14.13 1.05 16.06
C CYS A 38 -13.74 1.84 17.31
N GLU A 39 -13.55 3.16 17.19
CA GLU A 39 -12.84 3.99 18.20
C GLU A 39 -13.37 3.85 19.63
N ASN A 40 -14.67 3.61 19.80
CA ASN A 40 -15.34 3.52 21.11
C ASN A 40 -15.53 2.08 21.65
N LEU A 41 -15.21 1.02 20.89
CA LEU A 41 -15.42 -0.39 21.31
C LEU A 41 -14.14 -1.15 21.67
N GLY A 42 -12.95 -0.62 21.34
CA GLY A 42 -11.68 -1.30 21.57
C GLY A 42 -11.42 -2.45 20.59
N ASP A 43 -10.71 -3.49 21.05
CA ASP A 43 -10.40 -4.69 20.26
C ASP A 43 -11.61 -5.62 20.13
N ILE A 44 -11.83 -6.13 18.91
CA ILE A 44 -12.87 -7.13 18.64
C ILE A 44 -12.24 -8.52 18.52
N TYR A 45 -12.82 -9.48 19.25
CA TYR A 45 -12.41 -10.89 19.35
C TYR A 45 -13.60 -11.83 19.08
N PHE A 46 -13.32 -13.13 18.91
CA PHE A 46 -14.32 -14.19 18.96
C PHE A 46 -15.21 -14.04 20.23
N PRO A 47 -16.55 -14.17 20.14
CA PRO A 47 -17.32 -14.70 19.00
C PRO A 47 -17.72 -13.66 17.94
N PHE A 48 -17.24 -12.42 18.02
CA PHE A 48 -17.57 -11.37 17.04
C PHE A 48 -16.60 -11.39 15.85
N THR A 49 -17.07 -10.91 14.69
CA THR A 49 -16.30 -10.89 13.43
C THR A 49 -16.58 -9.62 12.63
N LYS A 50 -15.80 -9.37 11.57
CA LYS A 50 -15.87 -8.14 10.75
C LYS A 50 -15.85 -8.42 9.25
N SER A 51 -16.40 -7.51 8.44
CA SER A 51 -16.52 -7.61 6.97
C SER A 51 -15.29 -8.17 6.23
N PRO A 52 -14.04 -7.73 6.48
CA PRO A 52 -12.87 -8.25 5.76
C PRO A 52 -12.34 -9.60 6.26
N HIS A 53 -12.81 -10.12 7.40
CA HIS A 53 -12.29 -11.35 8.04
C HIS A 53 -13.44 -12.22 8.62
N PRO A 54 -14.52 -12.51 7.86
CA PRO A 54 -15.75 -13.09 8.42
C PRO A 54 -15.52 -14.42 9.14
N PHE A 55 -14.54 -15.21 8.69
CA PHE A 55 -14.15 -16.52 9.23
C PHE A 55 -13.46 -16.51 10.61
N CYS A 56 -13.34 -15.36 11.29
CA CYS A 56 -12.75 -15.21 12.62
C CYS A 56 -13.76 -15.11 13.77
N GLY A 57 -15.06 -15.34 13.51
CA GLY A 57 -16.10 -15.31 14.54
C GLY A 57 -17.48 -15.66 13.99
N LEU A 58 -18.48 -15.65 14.87
CA LEU A 58 -19.84 -16.16 14.62
C LEU A 58 -20.86 -15.07 14.25
N LEU A 59 -20.69 -13.85 14.77
CA LEU A 59 -21.63 -12.74 14.54
C LEU A 59 -20.90 -11.47 14.09
N LYS A 60 -21.38 -10.87 12.99
CA LYS A 60 -20.75 -9.73 12.31
C LYS A 60 -21.08 -8.41 13.02
N VAL A 61 -20.05 -7.68 13.44
CA VAL A 61 -20.13 -6.27 13.82
C VAL A 61 -19.63 -5.43 12.64
N GLU A 62 -20.39 -4.41 12.28
CA GLU A 62 -20.08 -3.45 11.23
C GLU A 62 -19.61 -2.14 11.86
N CYS A 63 -18.45 -1.66 11.43
CA CYS A 63 -17.90 -0.36 11.83
C CYS A 63 -17.54 0.37 10.54
N ASP A 64 -18.51 1.09 10.00
CA ASP A 64 -18.31 1.97 8.85
C ASP A 64 -17.61 3.26 9.34
N PRO A 65 -16.55 3.76 8.66
CA PRO A 65 -15.91 5.01 9.03
C PRO A 65 -16.77 6.26 8.75
N ASP A 66 -17.77 6.19 7.87
CA ASP A 66 -18.67 7.30 7.54
C ASP A 66 -19.93 7.30 8.44
N GLU A 67 -20.37 6.15 8.96
CA GLU A 67 -21.46 6.08 9.96
C GLU A 67 -20.94 6.18 11.40
N LYS A 68 -21.40 7.20 12.15
CA LYS A 68 -20.88 7.55 13.49
C LYS A 68 -21.15 6.53 14.61
N ARG A 69 -21.71 5.36 14.32
CA ARG A 69 -22.10 4.33 15.30
C ARG A 69 -21.89 2.93 14.71
N PRO A 70 -21.13 2.03 15.36
CA PRO A 70 -21.01 0.66 14.91
C PRO A 70 -22.33 -0.08 15.09
N THR A 71 -22.63 -1.04 14.21
CA THR A 71 -23.90 -1.78 14.20
C THR A 71 -23.70 -3.30 14.23
N ILE A 72 -24.73 -4.01 14.67
CA ILE A 72 -24.80 -5.47 14.70
C ILE A 72 -26.18 -5.90 14.18
N HIS A 73 -26.21 -6.87 13.27
CA HIS A 73 -27.46 -7.34 12.66
C HIS A 73 -27.97 -8.58 13.37
N PHE A 74 -29.11 -8.48 14.04
CA PHE A 74 -29.81 -9.64 14.58
C PHE A 74 -30.88 -10.10 13.60
N ARG A 75 -30.80 -11.36 13.15
CA ARG A 75 -31.85 -11.99 12.35
C ARG A 75 -33.03 -12.35 13.24
N VAL A 76 -33.97 -11.42 13.34
CA VAL A 76 -35.26 -11.56 14.04
C VAL A 76 -36.30 -12.15 13.08
N PRO A 77 -37.27 -12.98 13.54
CA PRO A 77 -38.38 -13.43 12.71
C PRO A 77 -39.11 -12.25 12.03
N GLY A 78 -39.14 -12.24 10.70
CA GLY A 78 -39.81 -11.21 9.89
C GLY A 78 -38.91 -10.09 9.35
N SER A 79 -37.77 -9.78 9.98
CA SER A 79 -36.81 -8.81 9.43
C SER A 79 -35.41 -8.93 10.05
N GLU A 80 -34.38 -8.88 9.21
CA GLU A 80 -33.01 -8.59 9.64
C GLU A 80 -32.88 -7.07 9.80
N ARG A 81 -32.54 -6.59 10.99
CA ARG A 81 -32.38 -5.16 11.30
C ARG A 81 -31.01 -4.90 11.96
N PRO A 82 -30.35 -3.77 11.68
CA PRO A 82 -29.20 -3.32 12.45
C PRO A 82 -29.63 -2.83 13.84
N TYR A 83 -28.73 -2.96 14.80
CA TYR A 83 -28.82 -2.40 16.15
C TYR A 83 -27.51 -1.69 16.44
N GLU A 84 -27.53 -0.51 17.07
CA GLU A 84 -26.30 0.22 17.39
C GLU A 84 -25.57 -0.48 18.54
N VAL A 85 -24.27 -0.70 18.42
CA VAL A 85 -23.44 -1.27 19.50
C VAL A 85 -22.88 -0.15 20.36
N ILE A 86 -23.24 -0.14 21.64
CA ILE A 86 -22.78 0.86 22.62
C ILE A 86 -21.46 0.40 23.26
N ASN A 87 -21.35 -0.87 23.63
CA ASN A 87 -20.18 -1.45 24.30
C ASN A 87 -20.13 -2.98 24.15
N ILE A 88 -18.94 -3.58 24.19
CA ILE A 88 -18.72 -5.04 24.23
C ILE A 88 -17.79 -5.38 25.41
N SER A 89 -18.33 -6.06 26.42
CA SER A 89 -17.61 -6.44 27.65
C SER A 89 -17.30 -7.93 27.67
N TYR A 90 -16.11 -8.32 27.20
CA TYR A 90 -15.66 -9.72 27.17
C TYR A 90 -15.50 -10.33 28.57
N THR A 91 -15.20 -9.52 29.60
CA THR A 91 -15.04 -9.98 30.99
C THR A 91 -16.36 -10.33 31.67
N THR A 92 -17.47 -9.74 31.24
CA THR A 92 -18.83 -10.04 31.73
C THR A 92 -19.71 -10.73 30.68
N GLN A 93 -19.14 -11.08 29.52
CA GLN A 93 -19.81 -11.66 28.35
C GLN A 93 -21.09 -10.90 27.94
N GLN A 94 -21.04 -9.57 27.95
CA GLN A 94 -22.19 -8.69 27.74
C GLN A 94 -21.96 -7.66 26.63
N ILE A 95 -22.91 -7.57 25.70
CA ILE A 95 -23.00 -6.54 24.67
C ILE A 95 -24.15 -5.58 25.00
N SER A 96 -23.85 -4.28 25.03
CA SER A 96 -24.85 -3.22 25.18
C SER A 96 -25.24 -2.71 23.79
N ILE A 97 -26.53 -2.71 23.48
CA ILE A 97 -27.07 -2.27 22.18
C ILE A 97 -28.15 -1.20 22.34
N ARG A 98 -28.38 -0.40 21.29
CA ARG A 98 -29.56 0.47 21.13
C ARG A 98 -30.39 -0.03 19.94
N ASP A 99 -31.72 0.05 20.06
CA ASP A 99 -32.66 -0.19 18.96
C ASP A 99 -33.28 1.16 18.52
N PRO A 100 -32.79 1.79 17.43
CA PRO A 100 -33.34 3.06 16.93
C PRO A 100 -34.84 3.01 16.60
N TRP A 101 -35.38 1.83 16.28
CA TRP A 101 -36.78 1.62 15.90
C TRP A 101 -37.68 1.28 17.09
N PHE A 102 -37.14 1.27 18.32
CA PHE A 102 -37.91 0.93 19.52
C PHE A 102 -39.18 1.77 19.70
N SER A 103 -39.19 3.04 19.29
CA SER A 103 -40.39 3.90 19.36
C SER A 103 -41.39 3.73 18.22
N GLU A 104 -41.02 3.03 17.14
CA GLU A 104 -41.87 2.81 15.95
C GLU A 104 -42.56 1.44 15.98
N ASP A 105 -42.12 0.53 16.84
CA ASP A 105 -42.61 -0.84 16.87
C ASP A 105 -43.93 -0.98 17.67
N GLY A 106 -44.94 -1.59 17.05
CA GLY A 106 -46.26 -1.79 17.66
C GLY A 106 -46.23 -2.77 18.85
N ASP A 107 -45.24 -3.65 18.89
CA ASP A 107 -45.00 -4.58 19.99
C ASP A 107 -44.32 -3.92 21.22
N THR A 108 -44.18 -2.59 21.27
CA THR A 108 -43.74 -1.85 22.48
C THR A 108 -44.61 -2.09 23.72
N ASN A 109 -45.88 -2.46 23.53
CA ASN A 109 -46.79 -2.86 24.62
C ASN A 109 -46.84 -4.38 24.84
N ASN A 110 -46.05 -5.17 24.10
CA ASN A 110 -46.01 -6.62 24.17
C ASN A 110 -44.78 -7.08 24.97
N CYS A 111 -45.01 -7.80 26.06
CA CYS A 111 -43.97 -8.30 26.97
C CYS A 111 -42.95 -9.20 26.25
N ASN A 112 -43.35 -9.84 25.15
CA ASN A 112 -42.55 -10.81 24.40
C ASN A 112 -41.62 -10.16 23.37
N TYR A 113 -41.63 -8.82 23.23
CA TYR A 113 -40.74 -8.06 22.32
C TYR A 113 -39.26 -8.42 22.50
N LEU A 114 -38.86 -8.80 23.71
CA LEU A 114 -37.48 -9.07 24.09
C LEU A 114 -37.04 -10.52 23.80
N ASP A 115 -37.99 -11.45 23.63
CA ASP A 115 -37.71 -12.83 23.21
C ASP A 115 -37.20 -12.90 21.76
N LYS A 116 -37.37 -11.80 20.99
CA LYS A 116 -36.85 -11.63 19.63
C LYS A 116 -35.33 -11.85 19.55
N PHE A 117 -34.59 -11.52 20.61
CA PHE A 117 -33.14 -11.67 20.67
C PHE A 117 -32.68 -13.10 21.02
N ALA A 118 -33.51 -13.90 21.67
CA ALA A 118 -33.20 -15.31 21.97
C ALA A 118 -33.33 -16.21 20.72
N SER A 119 -34.02 -15.74 19.68
CA SER A 119 -34.33 -16.48 18.46
C SER A 119 -33.32 -16.25 17.31
N THR A 120 -32.06 -15.93 17.64
CA THR A 120 -30.98 -15.88 16.65
C THR A 120 -30.68 -17.29 16.12
N ASN A 121 -30.88 -17.52 14.82
CA ASN A 121 -30.72 -18.82 14.14
C ASN A 121 -29.25 -19.33 14.01
N SER A 122 -28.45 -19.24 15.07
CA SER A 122 -27.11 -19.84 15.15
C SER A 122 -27.06 -20.88 16.27
N PRO A 123 -26.82 -22.17 15.98
CA PRO A 123 -26.64 -23.19 17.02
C PRO A 123 -25.31 -23.04 17.80
N PHE A 124 -24.51 -22.03 17.48
CA PHE A 124 -23.18 -21.81 18.06
C PHE A 124 -23.13 -20.65 19.06
N ILE A 125 -24.05 -19.69 18.97
CA ILE A 125 -24.15 -18.52 19.87
C ILE A 125 -25.60 -18.13 20.09
N SER A 126 -25.97 -17.91 21.36
CA SER A 126 -27.27 -17.38 21.78
C SER A 126 -27.11 -16.13 22.65
N PHE A 127 -28.20 -15.37 22.78
CA PHE A 127 -28.24 -14.13 23.55
C PHE A 127 -29.39 -14.17 24.58
N LYS A 128 -29.14 -13.58 25.75
CA LYS A 128 -30.06 -13.55 26.89
C LYS A 128 -30.06 -12.15 27.51
N LEU A 129 -31.22 -11.60 27.81
CA LEU A 129 -31.33 -10.26 28.39
C LEU A 129 -30.89 -10.25 29.87
N ASN A 130 -29.95 -9.36 30.22
CA ASN A 130 -29.58 -9.12 31.61
C ASN A 130 -30.50 -8.03 32.22
N THR A 131 -31.56 -8.47 32.88
CA THR A 131 -32.63 -7.61 33.44
C THR A 131 -32.28 -6.92 34.77
N THR A 132 -31.10 -7.15 35.34
CA THR A 132 -30.78 -6.76 36.74
C THR A 132 -30.82 -5.27 37.06
N ASN A 133 -30.64 -4.38 36.07
CA ASN A 133 -30.61 -2.92 36.26
C ASN A 133 -31.66 -2.16 35.42
N GLN A 134 -32.50 -2.84 34.64
CA GLN A 134 -33.42 -2.16 33.71
C GLN A 134 -34.85 -2.10 34.27
N ARG A 135 -35.48 -0.92 34.27
CA ARG A 135 -36.92 -0.74 34.58
C ARG A 135 -37.82 -1.18 33.42
N LEU A 136 -37.57 -2.38 32.89
CA LEU A 136 -38.43 -3.00 31.89
C LEU A 136 -39.72 -3.54 32.55
N PHE A 137 -40.76 -3.70 31.74
CA PHE A 137 -42.10 -4.07 32.21
C PHE A 137 -42.09 -5.34 33.06
N LYS A 138 -42.43 -5.20 34.35
CA LYS A 138 -42.86 -6.34 35.16
C LYS A 138 -44.31 -6.69 34.79
N CYS A 139 -44.49 -7.37 33.66
CA CYS A 139 -45.78 -7.80 33.14
C CYS A 139 -46.48 -8.80 34.07
N ASN A 140 -47.18 -8.28 35.08
CA ASN A 140 -48.04 -9.06 35.98
C ASN A 140 -49.49 -8.62 35.74
N HIS A 141 -50.27 -9.44 35.04
CA HIS A 141 -51.68 -9.15 34.78
C HIS A 141 -52.53 -9.31 36.06
N THR A 142 -53.00 -8.20 36.61
CA THR A 142 -54.37 -8.07 37.13
C THR A 142 -54.88 -6.66 36.78
N PRO A 143 -55.96 -6.52 36.00
CA PRO A 143 -56.55 -5.21 35.71
C PRO A 143 -57.40 -4.76 36.90
N ASP A 144 -56.80 -4.00 37.83
CA ASP A 144 -57.55 -3.22 38.80
C ASP A 144 -57.33 -1.72 38.58
N SER A 145 -58.33 -0.93 38.96
CA SER A 145 -58.48 0.46 38.58
C SER A 145 -57.73 1.43 39.50
N THR A 146 -57.44 2.62 38.97
CA THR A 146 -56.94 3.79 39.72
C THR A 146 -55.58 3.66 40.44
N SER A 147 -54.49 3.84 39.69
CA SER A 147 -53.32 4.55 40.20
C SER A 147 -52.56 5.29 39.08
N HIS A 148 -51.60 6.14 39.48
CA HIS A 148 -51.01 7.22 38.70
C HIS A 148 -50.41 6.82 37.34
N LYS A 149 -50.63 7.67 36.32
CA LYS A 149 -49.75 7.75 35.13
C LYS A 149 -48.39 8.35 35.51
N GLU A 150 -47.53 7.57 36.17
CA GLU A 150 -46.11 7.89 36.14
C GLU A 150 -45.59 7.69 34.72
N LYS A 151 -44.99 8.73 34.14
CA LYS A 151 -44.44 8.71 32.78
C LYS A 151 -43.07 8.04 32.82
N LEU A 152 -43.03 6.71 32.91
CA LEU A 152 -41.78 5.96 32.90
C LEU A 152 -40.98 6.27 31.62
N ASN A 153 -39.74 6.71 31.80
CA ASN A 153 -38.81 6.99 30.73
C ASN A 153 -38.22 5.66 30.24
N LEU A 154 -38.78 5.12 29.15
CA LEU A 154 -38.32 3.88 28.54
C LEU A 154 -37.02 4.15 27.75
N SER A 155 -35.94 3.45 28.10
CA SER A 155 -34.68 3.49 27.36
C SER A 155 -34.68 2.44 26.26
N ALA A 156 -34.46 2.85 25.01
CA ALA A 156 -34.28 1.97 23.84
C ALA A 156 -32.93 1.22 23.84
N GLU A 157 -32.36 0.96 25.02
CA GLU A 157 -31.03 0.38 25.23
C GLU A 157 -31.15 -0.92 26.02
N PHE A 158 -30.42 -1.95 25.60
CA PHE A 158 -30.53 -3.32 26.13
C PHE A 158 -29.14 -3.89 26.40
N VAL A 159 -29.01 -4.68 27.47
CA VAL A 159 -27.77 -5.40 27.79
C VAL A 159 -28.00 -6.90 27.60
N LEU A 160 -27.38 -7.46 26.57
CA LEU A 160 -27.47 -8.89 26.24
C LEU A 160 -26.22 -9.61 26.73
N GLU A 161 -26.41 -10.60 27.60
CA GLU A 161 -25.44 -11.65 27.93
C GLU A 161 -25.36 -12.63 26.75
N TRP A 162 -24.17 -12.92 26.22
CA TRP A 162 -23.96 -13.86 25.12
C TRP A 162 -23.42 -15.20 25.63
N HIS A 163 -23.83 -16.30 25.00
CA HIS A 163 -23.39 -17.64 25.33
C HIS A 163 -22.96 -18.40 24.08
N VAL A 164 -21.69 -18.80 24.00
CA VAL A 164 -21.15 -19.65 22.92
C VAL A 164 -21.26 -21.12 23.35
N SER A 165 -21.56 -22.04 22.44
CA SER A 165 -21.59 -23.47 22.76
C SER A 165 -20.18 -24.03 23.06
N ASP A 166 -20.07 -24.91 24.07
CA ASP A 166 -18.80 -25.54 24.47
C ASP A 166 -18.09 -26.23 23.30
N ASP A 167 -18.84 -26.85 22.40
CA ASP A 167 -18.27 -27.51 21.21
C ASP A 167 -17.68 -26.53 20.20
N CYS A 168 -18.30 -25.35 20.04
CA CYS A 168 -17.76 -24.31 19.19
C CYS A 168 -16.54 -23.63 19.83
N SER A 169 -16.59 -23.32 21.13
CA SER A 169 -15.45 -22.81 21.89
C SER A 169 -14.22 -23.74 21.77
N ARG A 170 -14.42 -25.04 22.03
CA ARG A 170 -13.40 -26.09 21.87
C ARG A 170 -13.01 -26.39 20.42
N CYS A 171 -13.60 -25.73 19.44
CA CYS A 171 -13.22 -25.79 18.02
C CYS A 171 -12.36 -24.59 17.63
N ASP A 172 -12.71 -23.38 18.09
CA ASP A 172 -11.90 -22.17 17.89
C ASP A 172 -10.55 -22.27 18.62
N ASP A 173 -10.52 -22.85 19.84
CA ASP A 173 -9.31 -23.27 20.57
C ASP A 173 -8.33 -24.11 19.71
N LYS A 174 -8.84 -24.82 18.69
CA LYS A 174 -8.08 -25.69 17.79
C LYS A 174 -7.85 -25.06 16.41
N GLY A 175 -8.26 -23.81 16.22
CA GLY A 175 -8.19 -23.06 14.96
C GLY A 175 -9.20 -23.49 13.89
N GLY A 176 -10.20 -24.30 14.25
CA GLY A 176 -11.22 -24.81 13.34
C GLY A 176 -12.30 -23.80 12.99
N LEU A 177 -13.33 -24.27 12.29
CA LEU A 177 -14.57 -23.52 12.04
C LEU A 177 -15.75 -24.30 12.59
N CYS A 178 -16.57 -23.64 13.43
CA CYS A 178 -17.83 -24.17 13.93
C CYS A 178 -18.82 -24.32 12.78
N ASN A 179 -19.33 -25.53 12.56
CA ASN A 179 -20.31 -25.81 11.51
C ASN A 179 -21.33 -26.86 11.96
N HIS A 180 -22.41 -27.04 11.20
CA HIS A 180 -23.45 -28.02 11.49
C HIS A 180 -23.81 -28.82 10.24
N ASP A 181 -24.25 -30.06 10.42
CA ASP A 181 -24.76 -30.91 9.34
C ASP A 181 -26.23 -30.60 9.01
N LEU A 182 -26.78 -31.28 8.00
CA LEU A 182 -28.16 -31.07 7.55
C LEU A 182 -29.22 -31.51 8.59
N ASP A 183 -28.83 -32.31 9.58
CA ASP A 183 -29.67 -32.75 10.69
C ASP A 183 -29.50 -31.85 11.94
N GLY A 184 -28.63 -30.84 11.87
CA GLY A 184 -28.38 -29.84 12.91
C GLY A 184 -27.27 -30.20 13.91
N ASN A 185 -26.56 -31.31 13.75
CA ASN A 185 -25.50 -31.71 14.66
C ASN A 185 -24.23 -30.87 14.45
N PHE A 186 -23.56 -30.49 15.55
CA PHE A 186 -22.29 -29.77 15.49
C PHE A 186 -21.15 -30.61 14.90
N TYR A 187 -20.34 -30.02 14.02
CA TYR A 187 -19.00 -30.52 13.71
C TYR A 187 -17.97 -29.39 13.62
N CYS A 188 -16.74 -29.69 14.06
CA CYS A 188 -15.61 -28.78 13.95
C CYS A 188 -14.85 -29.03 12.64
N HIS A 189 -14.91 -28.10 11.70
CA HIS A 189 -14.17 -28.20 10.45
C HIS A 189 -12.70 -27.80 10.65
N LEU A 190 -11.81 -28.80 10.66
CA LEU A 190 -10.35 -28.64 10.68
C LEU A 190 -9.80 -28.90 9.27
N ASP A 191 -9.08 -27.93 8.69
CA ASP A 191 -8.52 -28.02 7.33
C ASP A 191 -7.35 -29.03 7.27
N GLN A 192 -7.69 -30.31 7.10
CA GLN A 192 -6.75 -31.41 6.90
C GLN A 192 -6.93 -32.01 5.49
N LYS A 193 -5.88 -31.90 4.66
CA LYS A 193 -5.84 -32.59 3.37
C LYS A 193 -5.55 -34.08 3.55
N GLU A 194 -6.38 -34.93 2.94
CA GLU A 194 -6.28 -36.39 3.02
C GLU A 194 -4.87 -36.92 2.66
N ASN A 195 -4.49 -38.02 3.31
CA ASN A 195 -3.31 -38.80 3.00
C ASN A 195 -3.70 -40.26 2.74
N LYS A 196 -3.38 -40.82 1.55
CA LYS A 196 -3.80 -42.17 1.14
C LYS A 196 -2.60 -43.10 0.84
N ASN A 197 -2.44 -44.09 1.73
CA ASN A 197 -1.67 -45.35 1.58
C ASN A 197 -0.14 -45.28 1.36
N ASN A 198 0.60 -45.14 2.48
CA ASN A 198 2.07 -45.20 2.53
C ASN A 198 2.70 -46.58 2.21
N ASN A 199 1.94 -47.69 2.24
CA ASN A 199 2.50 -49.05 2.33
C ASN A 199 3.35 -49.50 1.12
N LYS A 200 3.26 -48.82 -0.03
CA LYS A 200 4.12 -49.12 -1.19
C LYS A 200 5.51 -48.46 -1.11
N VAL A 201 5.65 -47.35 -0.38
CA VAL A 201 6.90 -46.55 -0.35
C VAL A 201 7.98 -47.23 0.49
N VAL A 202 7.60 -47.79 1.64
CA VAL A 202 8.52 -48.43 2.60
C VAL A 202 9.31 -49.59 1.97
N ILE A 203 8.66 -50.37 1.10
CA ILE A 203 9.26 -51.55 0.46
C ILE A 203 10.36 -51.15 -0.54
N LEU A 204 10.16 -50.08 -1.33
CA LEU A 204 11.21 -49.60 -2.25
C LEU A 204 12.43 -49.05 -1.49
N LEU A 205 12.21 -48.32 -0.40
CA LEU A 205 13.29 -47.73 0.40
C LEU A 205 14.22 -48.81 1.00
N ALA A 206 13.66 -49.91 1.52
CA ALA A 206 14.43 -51.01 2.10
C ALA A 206 15.40 -51.66 1.09
N VAL A 207 14.93 -51.89 -0.15
CA VAL A 207 15.76 -52.48 -1.23
C VAL A 207 16.84 -51.52 -1.69
N GLY A 208 16.54 -50.22 -1.82
CA GLY A 208 17.50 -49.19 -2.20
C GLY A 208 18.69 -49.11 -1.23
N CYS A 209 18.43 -49.10 0.07
CA CYS A 209 19.47 -49.06 1.11
C CYS A 209 20.45 -50.24 1.02
N ALA A 210 19.96 -51.46 0.79
CA ALA A 210 20.79 -52.65 0.70
C ALA A 210 21.79 -52.60 -0.47
N VAL A 211 21.36 -52.07 -1.62
CA VAL A 211 22.24 -51.86 -2.79
C VAL A 211 23.26 -50.75 -2.51
N PHE A 212 22.86 -49.68 -1.84
CA PHE A 212 23.72 -48.54 -1.50
C PHE A 212 24.91 -48.96 -0.61
N PHE A 213 24.66 -49.75 0.45
CA PHE A 213 25.73 -50.26 1.33
C PHE A 213 26.70 -51.22 0.63
N LYS A 214 26.23 -52.03 -0.33
CA LYS A 214 27.11 -52.88 -1.16
C LYS A 214 28.03 -52.02 -2.04
N SER A 215 27.49 -50.97 -2.64
CA SER A 215 28.21 -50.05 -3.53
C SER A 215 29.30 -49.25 -2.79
N THR A 216 28.96 -48.65 -1.65
CA THR A 216 29.93 -47.84 -0.86
C THR A 216 31.07 -48.70 -0.30
N LEU A 217 30.78 -49.91 0.19
CA LEU A 217 31.81 -50.83 0.67
C LEU A 217 32.78 -51.23 -0.46
N PHE A 218 32.28 -51.52 -1.65
CA PHE A 218 33.11 -51.81 -2.83
C PHE A 218 33.99 -50.61 -3.21
N PHE A 219 33.43 -49.40 -3.20
CA PHE A 219 34.19 -48.18 -3.50
C PHE A 219 35.32 -47.92 -2.49
N ILE A 220 35.08 -48.15 -1.19
CA ILE A 220 36.09 -48.03 -0.14
C ILE A 220 37.21 -49.05 -0.35
N ILE A 221 36.87 -50.32 -0.61
CA ILE A 221 37.86 -51.38 -0.88
C ILE A 221 38.70 -51.03 -2.11
N TRP A 222 38.09 -50.56 -3.21
CA TRP A 222 38.80 -50.13 -4.41
C TRP A 222 39.75 -48.95 -4.14
N HIS A 223 39.31 -47.97 -3.35
CA HIS A 223 40.12 -46.79 -3.03
C HIS A 223 41.30 -47.10 -2.09
N LEU A 224 41.15 -48.10 -1.21
CA LEU A 224 42.25 -48.66 -0.41
C LEU A 224 43.24 -49.45 -1.29
N TYR A 225 42.74 -50.25 -2.23
CA TYR A 225 43.58 -51.00 -3.19
C TYR A 225 44.44 -50.06 -4.04
N LYS A 226 43.83 -48.99 -4.58
CA LYS A 226 44.52 -48.01 -5.43
C LYS A 226 45.61 -47.23 -4.68
N LYS A 227 45.54 -47.12 -3.36
CA LYS A 227 46.55 -46.42 -2.54
C LYS A 227 47.83 -47.24 -2.29
N LYS A 228 47.88 -48.52 -2.71
CA LYS A 228 49.01 -49.43 -2.46
C LYS A 228 50.04 -49.54 -3.60
N TYR A 229 49.73 -49.03 -4.81
CA TYR A 229 50.63 -49.07 -5.97
C TYR A 229 50.63 -47.74 -6.75
N PRO A 230 51.56 -46.81 -6.48
CA PRO A 230 51.80 -45.67 -7.34
C PRO A 230 52.67 -46.10 -8.54
N SER A 231 52.21 -45.79 -9.76
CA SER A 231 53.00 -45.99 -10.98
C SER A 231 53.24 -44.63 -11.64
N SER A 232 54.48 -44.41 -12.07
CA SER A 232 55.00 -43.13 -12.56
C SER A 232 54.87 -42.97 -14.08
N ASN A 233 54.85 -41.73 -14.55
CA ASN A 233 55.41 -41.33 -15.84
C ASN A 233 55.74 -39.82 -15.82
N LEU A 234 56.61 -39.39 -16.75
CA LEU A 234 57.40 -38.15 -16.66
C LEU A 234 57.63 -37.51 -18.05
N LEU A 235 57.96 -36.20 -18.08
CA LEU A 235 58.52 -35.43 -19.21
C LEU A 235 57.56 -35.19 -20.41
N ALA A 236 57.62 -34.11 -21.21
CA ALA A 236 58.28 -32.78 -21.18
C ALA A 236 57.40 -31.80 -22.04
N ARG A 237 57.68 -30.51 -22.35
CA ARG A 237 58.92 -29.69 -22.44
C ARG A 237 58.58 -28.17 -22.41
N ASN A 238 59.57 -27.30 -22.22
CA ASN A 238 59.42 -25.85 -21.93
C ASN A 238 59.46 -24.90 -23.15
N THR A 239 58.79 -23.73 -23.01
CA THR A 239 59.07 -22.35 -23.53
C THR A 239 57.95 -21.41 -23.02
N TYR A 240 58.10 -20.10 -22.75
CA TYR A 240 59.24 -19.20 -22.42
C TYR A 240 58.66 -17.89 -21.77
N SER A 241 59.49 -16.93 -21.31
CA SER A 241 59.07 -15.62 -20.74
C SER A 241 58.67 -14.59 -21.83
N ASP A 242 58.07 -13.40 -21.58
CA ASP A 242 57.88 -12.60 -20.34
C ASP A 242 56.56 -11.73 -20.38
N PRO A 243 56.33 -10.53 -19.78
CA PRO A 243 55.10 -10.33 -18.98
C PRO A 243 54.21 -9.10 -19.32
N SER A 244 52.89 -9.18 -19.00
CA SER A 244 52.09 -7.98 -18.68
C SER A 244 50.80 -8.29 -17.90
N SER A 245 50.63 -7.63 -16.75
CA SER A 245 49.38 -7.31 -16.04
C SER A 245 48.05 -7.98 -16.47
N ARG A 246 47.61 -8.97 -15.70
CA ARG A 246 46.18 -9.19 -15.41
C ARG A 246 46.02 -10.01 -14.13
N SER A 247 45.68 -9.34 -13.03
CA SER A 247 45.24 -10.01 -11.81
C SER A 247 43.90 -10.71 -12.06
N GLU A 248 43.74 -11.89 -11.47
CA GLU A 248 42.60 -12.77 -11.72
C GLU A 248 41.32 -12.16 -11.12
N VAL A 249 40.24 -12.16 -11.91
CA VAL A 249 38.92 -11.70 -11.43
C VAL A 249 38.29 -12.83 -10.64
N GLU A 250 38.42 -12.78 -9.32
CA GLU A 250 37.70 -13.70 -8.43
C GLU A 250 36.18 -13.57 -8.62
N GLY A 251 35.49 -14.71 -8.55
CA GLY A 251 34.13 -14.83 -9.09
C GLY A 251 33.07 -14.10 -8.27
N TRP A 252 32.64 -12.92 -8.75
CA TRP A 252 31.46 -12.25 -8.19
C TRP A 252 30.21 -13.09 -8.41
N SER A 253 29.53 -13.53 -7.34
CA SER A 253 28.23 -14.19 -7.47
C SER A 253 27.19 -13.16 -7.91
N ILE A 254 26.74 -13.20 -9.16
CA ILE A 254 25.76 -12.25 -9.70
C ILE A 254 24.35 -12.62 -9.21
N TYR A 255 23.63 -11.65 -8.63
CA TYR A 255 22.21 -11.79 -8.24
C TYR A 255 21.39 -10.82 -9.09
N PHE A 256 20.45 -11.32 -9.90
CA PHE A 256 19.63 -10.53 -10.85
C PHE A 256 20.42 -9.59 -11.79
N GLY A 257 21.69 -9.88 -12.06
CA GLY A 257 22.54 -9.04 -12.92
C GLY A 257 23.35 -7.98 -12.16
N VAL A 258 23.07 -7.73 -10.88
CA VAL A 258 23.88 -6.83 -10.04
C VAL A 258 25.01 -7.55 -9.27
N PRO A 259 26.08 -6.82 -8.92
CA PRO A 259 27.12 -7.27 -8.01
C PRO A 259 26.59 -7.62 -6.61
N VAL A 260 27.18 -8.64 -5.98
CA VAL A 260 26.83 -9.06 -4.61
C VAL A 260 27.95 -8.74 -3.63
N PHE A 261 27.69 -7.78 -2.74
CA PHE A 261 28.61 -7.38 -1.68
C PHE A 261 28.49 -8.32 -0.47
N SER A 262 29.59 -8.49 0.27
CA SER A 262 29.56 -9.25 1.52
C SER A 262 29.08 -8.37 2.69
N TYR A 263 28.37 -8.96 3.66
CA TYR A 263 27.92 -8.21 4.85
C TYR A 263 29.10 -7.56 5.60
N ASN A 264 30.20 -8.30 5.81
CA ASN A 264 31.43 -7.84 6.48
C ASN A 264 32.14 -6.68 5.74
N GLU A 265 31.99 -6.60 4.42
CA GLU A 265 32.53 -5.50 3.61
C GLU A 265 31.69 -4.23 3.78
N LEU A 266 30.36 -4.33 3.75
CA LEU A 266 29.45 -3.20 3.94
C LEU A 266 29.41 -2.73 5.40
N GLU A 267 29.53 -3.64 6.36
CA GLU A 267 29.72 -3.35 7.77
C GLU A 267 31.00 -2.51 7.97
N LYS A 268 32.14 -2.92 7.39
CA LYS A 268 33.37 -2.11 7.42
C LYS A 268 33.22 -0.77 6.69
N ALA A 269 32.64 -0.76 5.50
CA ALA A 269 32.46 0.46 4.70
C ALA A 269 31.65 1.54 5.42
N THR A 270 30.68 1.14 6.26
CA THR A 270 29.80 2.01 7.06
C THR A 270 30.28 2.24 8.51
N ASN A 271 31.51 1.82 8.84
CA ASN A 271 32.06 1.84 10.21
C ASN A 271 31.15 1.13 11.23
N ASN A 272 30.80 -0.11 10.95
CA ASN A 272 29.85 -0.95 11.69
C ASN A 272 28.44 -0.34 11.78
N PHE A 273 27.97 0.32 10.71
CA PHE A 273 26.72 1.08 10.65
C PHE A 273 26.63 2.17 11.73
N HIS A 274 27.68 2.99 11.84
CA HIS A 274 27.76 4.04 12.86
C HIS A 274 26.66 5.10 12.70
N VAL A 275 26.13 5.62 13.81
CA VAL A 275 25.06 6.65 13.78
C VAL A 275 25.52 7.95 13.11
N GLU A 276 26.80 8.32 13.22
CA GLU A 276 27.40 9.46 12.49
C GLU A 276 27.53 9.23 10.97
N LYS A 277 27.18 8.04 10.49
CA LYS A 277 27.06 7.72 9.06
C LYS A 277 25.62 7.58 8.61
N GLU A 278 24.63 7.75 9.49
CA GLU A 278 23.22 7.72 9.14
C GLU A 278 22.86 8.93 8.24
N LEU A 279 22.48 8.65 6.99
CA LEU A 279 22.03 9.64 6.01
C LEU A 279 20.51 9.86 6.07
N GLY A 280 19.77 8.89 6.59
CA GLY A 280 18.32 8.96 6.67
C GLY A 280 17.72 7.68 7.25
N ASN A 281 16.56 7.82 7.88
CA ASN A 281 15.87 6.76 8.60
C ASN A 281 14.37 6.86 8.32
N GLY A 282 13.75 5.78 7.86
CA GLY A 282 12.37 5.83 7.41
C GLY A 282 11.66 4.49 7.38
N GLY A 283 10.44 4.49 6.85
CA GLY A 283 9.52 3.34 6.85
C GLY A 283 10.00 2.07 6.15
N PHE A 284 11.20 2.05 5.55
CA PHE A 284 11.79 0.92 4.82
C PHE A 284 13.12 0.42 5.40
N GLY A 285 13.85 1.28 6.13
CA GLY A 285 15.18 0.96 6.66
C GLY A 285 15.94 2.21 7.09
N THR A 286 17.23 2.02 7.38
CA THR A 286 18.19 3.09 7.66
C THR A 286 19.24 3.13 6.54
N VAL A 287 19.55 4.31 6.03
CA VAL A 287 20.56 4.51 4.98
C VAL A 287 21.84 5.04 5.61
N TYR A 288 22.98 4.43 5.29
CA TYR A 288 24.29 4.83 5.79
C TYR A 288 25.24 5.26 4.68
N HIS A 289 26.02 6.30 4.91
CA HIS A 289 27.18 6.64 4.09
C HIS A 289 28.28 5.58 4.29
N GLY A 290 28.61 4.84 3.25
CA GLY A 290 29.73 3.92 3.20
C GLY A 290 30.87 4.39 2.28
N LYS A 291 32.08 3.91 2.54
CA LYS A 291 33.20 4.00 1.57
C LYS A 291 33.76 2.60 1.30
N LEU A 292 33.66 2.15 0.05
CA LEU A 292 34.12 0.83 -0.38
C LEU A 292 35.65 0.75 -0.43
N GLN A 293 36.18 -0.47 -0.49
CA GLN A 293 37.64 -0.73 -0.52
C GLN A 293 38.32 -0.18 -1.78
N ASP A 294 37.57 -0.01 -2.87
CA ASP A 294 38.01 0.64 -4.11
C ASP A 294 37.98 2.19 -4.05
N GLY A 295 37.57 2.75 -2.91
CA GLY A 295 37.49 4.19 -2.67
C GLY A 295 36.16 4.84 -3.07
N ARG A 296 35.21 4.12 -3.68
CA ARG A 296 33.89 4.68 -4.02
C ARG A 296 33.07 4.97 -2.77
N GLU A 297 32.42 6.12 -2.76
CA GLU A 297 31.44 6.51 -1.74
C GLU A 297 30.04 6.07 -2.17
N VAL A 298 29.29 5.50 -1.23
CA VAL A 298 28.06 4.75 -1.50
C VAL A 298 27.00 4.99 -0.43
N ALA A 299 25.73 4.97 -0.81
CA ALA A 299 24.64 4.87 0.14
C ALA A 299 24.29 3.39 0.37
N VAL A 300 24.31 2.95 1.63
CA VAL A 300 24.00 1.56 2.05
C VAL A 300 22.68 1.55 2.80
N LYS A 301 21.60 1.16 2.12
CA LYS A 301 20.25 1.01 2.69
C LYS A 301 20.14 -0.33 3.39
N ARG A 302 20.11 -0.28 4.73
CA ARG A 302 19.93 -1.43 5.63
C ARG A 302 18.45 -1.61 5.93
N LEU A 303 17.84 -2.67 5.38
CA LEU A 303 16.43 -2.94 5.62
C LEU A 303 16.21 -3.47 7.04
N TYR A 304 15.14 -3.02 7.69
CA TYR A 304 14.75 -3.50 9.02
C TYR A 304 14.44 -5.00 9.03
N ARG A 305 14.54 -5.64 10.22
CA ARG A 305 14.50 -7.10 10.47
C ARG A 305 13.67 -7.88 9.42
N PRO A 306 14.23 -8.93 8.80
CA PRO A 306 13.60 -9.59 7.65
C PRO A 306 12.24 -10.18 8.03
N ASN A 307 11.19 -9.56 7.48
CA ASN A 307 9.85 -10.11 7.38
C ASN A 307 9.48 -10.24 5.90
N TYR A 308 8.39 -10.95 5.60
CA TYR A 308 7.98 -11.23 4.21
C TYR A 308 7.91 -9.97 3.33
N ARG A 309 7.32 -8.87 3.83
CA ARG A 309 7.19 -7.61 3.09
C ARG A 309 8.56 -6.96 2.82
N ARG A 310 9.52 -7.04 3.74
CA ARG A 310 10.89 -6.51 3.51
C ARG A 310 11.65 -7.33 2.46
N VAL A 311 11.42 -8.65 2.42
CA VAL A 311 11.98 -9.53 1.39
C VAL A 311 11.35 -9.26 0.02
N GLU A 312 10.04 -9.01 -0.04
CA GLU A 312 9.33 -8.57 -1.25
C GLU A 312 9.89 -7.23 -1.76
N GLN A 313 9.97 -6.21 -0.89
CA GLN A 313 10.53 -4.88 -1.19
C GLN A 313 11.98 -4.97 -1.71
N PHE A 314 12.83 -5.76 -1.06
CA PHE A 314 14.23 -5.99 -1.48
C PHE A 314 14.33 -6.60 -2.88
N ILE A 315 13.57 -7.66 -3.15
CA ILE A 315 13.61 -8.35 -4.46
C ILE A 315 13.07 -7.43 -5.55
N ASN A 316 11.96 -6.73 -5.28
CA ASN A 316 11.32 -5.80 -6.20
C ASN A 316 12.24 -4.62 -6.57
N GLU A 317 12.88 -4.01 -5.57
CA GLU A 317 13.81 -2.89 -5.79
C GLU A 317 15.04 -3.29 -6.60
N VAL A 318 15.59 -4.50 -6.39
CA VAL A 318 16.65 -5.06 -7.24
C VAL A 318 16.13 -5.38 -8.66
N GLU A 319 14.98 -6.02 -8.80
CA GLU A 319 14.41 -6.41 -10.09
C GLU A 319 14.03 -5.21 -10.98
N ILE A 320 13.58 -4.12 -10.37
CA ILE A 320 13.27 -2.86 -11.08
C ILE A 320 14.55 -2.10 -11.42
N LEU A 321 15.43 -1.81 -10.45
CA LEU A 321 16.62 -0.99 -10.69
C LEU A 321 17.69 -1.66 -11.57
N THR A 322 17.68 -3.00 -11.71
CA THR A 322 18.53 -3.71 -12.68
C THR A 322 18.11 -3.48 -14.14
N ARG A 323 16.85 -3.09 -14.39
CA ARG A 323 16.29 -2.86 -15.73
C ARG A 323 16.33 -1.38 -16.14
N LEU A 324 16.26 -0.48 -15.17
CA LEU A 324 16.20 0.97 -15.39
C LEU A 324 17.58 1.62 -15.57
N ARG A 325 17.68 2.55 -16.52
CA ARG A 325 18.86 3.41 -16.73
C ARG A 325 18.44 4.78 -17.25
N HIS A 326 18.36 5.75 -16.35
CA HIS A 326 18.04 7.15 -16.69
C HIS A 326 18.82 8.10 -15.77
N LYS A 327 19.25 9.25 -16.30
CA LYS A 327 20.15 10.17 -15.58
C LYS A 327 19.58 10.63 -14.23
N ASN A 328 18.27 10.84 -14.16
CA ASN A 328 17.58 11.34 -12.96
C ASN A 328 17.02 10.25 -12.04
N LEU A 329 17.50 9.01 -12.17
CA LEU A 329 17.22 7.92 -11.22
C LEU A 329 18.49 7.57 -10.44
N VAL A 330 18.31 7.06 -9.22
CA VAL A 330 19.40 6.53 -8.41
C VAL A 330 19.93 5.20 -8.99
N SER A 331 21.24 5.08 -9.10
CA SER A 331 21.95 3.91 -9.61
C SER A 331 22.16 2.87 -8.51
N LEU A 332 21.62 1.67 -8.68
CA LEU A 332 21.93 0.52 -7.81
C LEU A 332 23.31 -0.07 -8.20
N TYR A 333 24.29 0.06 -7.32
CA TYR A 333 25.62 -0.54 -7.46
C TYR A 333 25.65 -2.01 -7.06
N GLY A 334 24.71 -2.48 -6.21
CA GLY A 334 24.54 -3.89 -5.91
C GLY A 334 23.78 -4.16 -4.61
N CYS A 335 23.84 -5.40 -4.12
CA CYS A 335 23.12 -5.83 -2.93
C CYS A 335 23.86 -6.92 -2.15
N THR A 336 23.37 -7.30 -0.97
CA THR A 336 23.79 -8.56 -0.33
C THR A 336 23.10 -9.77 -0.96
N SER A 337 23.68 -10.96 -0.80
CA SER A 337 22.99 -12.22 -1.13
C SER A 337 21.69 -12.38 -0.31
N ARG A 338 20.66 -13.02 -0.88
CA ARG A 338 19.42 -13.39 -0.17
C ARG A 338 19.65 -14.30 1.06
N HIS A 339 20.81 -14.97 1.12
CA HIS A 339 21.23 -15.79 2.27
C HIS A 339 22.14 -15.03 3.26
N SER A 340 22.34 -13.72 3.07
CA SER A 340 22.98 -12.86 4.05
C SER A 340 22.17 -12.80 5.35
N ARG A 341 22.87 -12.53 6.47
CA ARG A 341 22.24 -12.29 7.78
C ARG A 341 21.27 -11.09 7.74
N GLU A 342 21.60 -10.09 6.93
CA GLU A 342 20.83 -8.86 6.76
C GLU A 342 20.77 -8.48 5.28
N LEU A 343 19.65 -7.84 4.87
CA LEU A 343 19.42 -7.41 3.50
C LEU A 343 19.85 -5.94 3.34
N LEU A 344 20.92 -5.73 2.58
CA LEU A 344 21.52 -4.43 2.31
C LEU A 344 21.49 -4.15 0.79
N LEU A 345 21.13 -2.92 0.43
CA LEU A 345 21.16 -2.40 -0.95
C LEU A 345 22.21 -1.27 -1.02
N VAL A 346 23.00 -1.23 -2.09
CA VAL A 346 24.15 -0.35 -2.27
C VAL A 346 23.94 0.51 -3.51
N TYR A 347 23.96 1.83 -3.35
CA TYR A 347 23.70 2.81 -4.40
C TYR A 347 24.86 3.80 -4.55
N GLU A 348 24.82 4.62 -5.60
CA GLU A 348 25.58 5.87 -5.62
C GLU A 348 25.25 6.74 -4.39
N TYR A 349 26.27 7.37 -3.80
CA TYR A 349 26.07 8.38 -2.77
C TYR A 349 25.72 9.72 -3.44
N ILE A 350 24.68 10.39 -2.92
CA ILE A 350 24.16 11.65 -3.45
C ILE A 350 24.30 12.72 -2.34
N PRO A 351 25.18 13.73 -2.50
CA PRO A 351 25.70 14.49 -1.36
C PRO A 351 24.80 15.62 -0.83
N ASN A 352 23.96 16.26 -1.64
CA ASN A 352 23.13 17.39 -1.21
C ASN A 352 21.77 16.96 -0.59
N GLY A 353 21.64 15.71 -0.13
CA GLY A 353 20.47 15.23 0.60
C GLY A 353 19.19 15.13 -0.24
N THR A 354 18.03 15.30 0.40
CA THR A 354 16.71 15.23 -0.25
C THR A 354 16.14 16.62 -0.52
N VAL A 355 15.26 16.78 -1.51
CA VAL A 355 14.57 18.06 -1.77
C VAL A 355 13.86 18.55 -0.51
N ALA A 356 13.26 17.65 0.27
CA ALA A 356 12.62 17.97 1.55
C ALA A 356 13.57 18.66 2.56
N ASP A 357 14.86 18.33 2.57
CA ASP A 357 15.84 18.97 3.44
C ASP A 357 16.06 20.45 3.11
N HIS A 358 15.93 20.83 1.83
CA HIS A 358 16.10 22.20 1.31
C HIS A 358 14.85 23.07 1.39
N ILE A 359 13.66 22.48 1.50
CA ILE A 359 12.39 23.25 1.57
C ILE A 359 11.77 23.27 2.98
N HIS A 360 11.87 22.17 3.74
CA HIS A 360 11.25 22.06 5.08
C HIS A 360 12.25 21.67 6.19
N GLY A 361 13.38 21.08 5.82
CA GLY A 361 14.32 20.44 6.74
C GLY A 361 15.49 21.32 7.19
N HIS A 362 16.59 20.65 7.55
CA HIS A 362 17.74 21.28 8.19
C HIS A 362 18.58 22.19 7.27
N GLN A 363 18.35 22.16 5.96
CA GLN A 363 19.00 23.02 4.96
C GLN A 363 18.06 24.14 4.47
N ALA A 364 16.79 24.11 4.88
CA ALA A 364 15.78 25.10 4.53
C ALA A 364 16.16 26.49 5.07
N THR A 365 16.65 27.31 4.14
CA THR A 365 17.13 28.66 4.39
C THR A 365 16.41 29.58 3.39
N PRO A 366 15.71 30.64 3.84
CA PRO A 366 14.83 31.41 2.96
C PRO A 366 15.54 31.91 1.69
N GLY A 367 15.00 31.56 0.52
CA GLY A 367 15.53 31.92 -0.79
C GLY A 367 16.73 31.11 -1.30
N SER A 368 17.24 30.11 -0.57
CA SER A 368 18.40 29.33 -1.02
C SER A 368 18.10 28.45 -2.24
N LEU A 369 16.98 27.73 -2.21
CA LEU A 369 16.49 26.94 -3.35
C LEU A 369 15.71 27.85 -4.30
N THR A 370 16.43 28.54 -5.20
CA THR A 370 15.90 29.56 -6.12
C THR A 370 14.86 29.04 -7.11
N TRP A 371 14.03 29.92 -7.69
CA TRP A 371 13.01 29.52 -8.68
C TRP A 371 13.56 28.72 -9.88
N PRO A 372 14.67 29.12 -10.55
CA PRO A 372 15.28 28.31 -11.60
C PRO A 372 15.68 26.90 -11.13
N THR A 373 16.20 26.77 -9.91
CA THR A 373 16.54 25.47 -9.31
C THR A 373 15.29 24.62 -9.10
N ARG A 374 14.21 25.19 -8.54
CA ARG A 374 12.94 24.46 -8.33
C ARG A 374 12.29 24.04 -9.65
N MET A 375 12.35 24.86 -10.69
CA MET A 375 11.91 24.48 -12.04
C MET A 375 12.75 23.35 -12.65
N SER A 376 14.08 23.37 -12.46
CA SER A 376 14.94 22.25 -12.86
C SER A 376 14.55 20.96 -12.13
N ILE A 377 14.35 21.02 -10.82
CA ILE A 377 13.92 19.89 -9.99
C ILE A 377 12.57 19.33 -10.46
N ALA A 378 11.59 20.20 -10.76
CA ALA A 378 10.30 19.79 -11.29
C ALA A 378 10.42 19.07 -12.64
N ILE A 379 11.16 19.65 -13.60
CA ILE A 379 11.36 19.07 -14.95
C ILE A 379 12.11 17.75 -14.90
N GLU A 380 13.18 17.66 -14.10
CA GLU A 380 13.98 16.43 -14.01
C GLU A 380 13.25 15.31 -13.26
N THR A 381 12.46 15.65 -12.24
CA THR A 381 11.57 14.68 -11.58
C THR A 381 10.47 14.20 -12.54
N ALA A 382 9.85 15.11 -13.30
CA ALA A 382 8.87 14.73 -14.31
C ALA A 382 9.50 13.83 -15.41
N SER A 383 10.73 14.13 -15.82
CA SER A 383 11.49 13.31 -16.79
C SER A 383 11.82 11.92 -16.25
N ALA A 384 12.09 11.80 -14.95
CA ALA A 384 12.26 10.50 -14.30
C ALA A 384 10.94 9.70 -14.29
N LEU A 385 9.83 10.31 -13.86
CA LEU A 385 8.54 9.62 -13.75
C LEU A 385 7.95 9.25 -15.13
N ALA A 386 8.08 10.12 -16.14
CA ALA A 386 7.70 9.81 -17.52
C ALA A 386 8.48 8.59 -18.05
N TYR A 387 9.79 8.53 -17.82
CA TYR A 387 10.60 7.37 -18.18
C TYR A 387 10.18 6.08 -17.45
N LEU A 388 9.75 6.17 -16.18
CA LEU A 388 9.19 5.01 -15.46
C LEU A 388 7.86 4.55 -16.07
N HIS A 389 6.95 5.49 -16.38
CA HIS A 389 5.63 5.18 -16.94
C HIS A 389 5.75 4.60 -18.36
N ALA A 390 6.65 5.13 -19.18
CA ALA A 390 7.02 4.57 -20.49
C ALA A 390 7.80 3.23 -20.40
N SER A 391 8.18 2.80 -19.19
CA SER A 391 8.78 1.50 -18.89
C SER A 391 7.81 0.57 -18.12
N ASP A 392 6.51 0.87 -18.14
CA ASP A 392 5.44 0.16 -17.43
C ASP A 392 5.70 0.02 -15.91
N ILE A 393 6.28 1.04 -15.27
CA ILE A 393 6.61 1.04 -13.83
C ILE A 393 5.96 2.23 -13.12
N ILE A 394 5.17 1.93 -12.08
CA ILE A 394 4.57 2.92 -11.19
C ILE A 394 5.45 3.03 -9.94
N HIS A 395 5.87 4.25 -9.57
CA HIS A 395 6.80 4.51 -8.46
C HIS A 395 6.14 4.33 -7.09
N ARG A 396 4.90 4.81 -6.94
CA ARG A 396 3.97 4.62 -5.80
C ARG A 396 4.33 5.31 -4.47
N ASP A 397 5.54 5.82 -4.32
CA ASP A 397 5.94 6.66 -3.18
C ASP A 397 6.74 7.89 -3.66
N VAL A 398 6.15 8.66 -4.58
CA VAL A 398 6.70 9.94 -5.05
C VAL A 398 6.48 11.01 -3.97
N LYS A 399 7.57 11.61 -3.47
CA LYS A 399 7.58 12.65 -2.43
C LYS A 399 8.93 13.37 -2.40
N THR A 400 9.00 14.56 -1.81
CA THR A 400 10.25 15.35 -1.74
C THR A 400 11.37 14.68 -0.93
N ASN A 401 11.07 13.74 -0.02
CA ASN A 401 12.09 12.91 0.65
C ASN A 401 12.70 11.82 -0.25
N ASN A 402 12.04 11.44 -1.37
CA ASN A 402 12.51 10.40 -2.30
C ASN A 402 13.13 11.00 -3.58
N ILE A 403 13.34 12.32 -3.59
CA ILE A 403 13.97 13.07 -4.67
C ILE A 403 15.26 13.65 -4.07
N LEU A 404 16.42 13.13 -4.47
CA LEU A 404 17.73 13.55 -3.98
C LEU A 404 18.40 14.52 -4.95
N LEU A 405 19.40 15.26 -4.46
CA LEU A 405 20.12 16.29 -5.23
C LEU A 405 21.63 15.99 -5.25
N ASP A 406 22.22 15.93 -6.44
CA ASP A 406 23.67 15.78 -6.59
C ASP A 406 24.45 17.09 -6.40
N ASP A 407 25.77 17.08 -6.56
CA ASP A 407 26.65 18.25 -6.41
C ASP A 407 26.22 19.47 -7.26
N ASN A 408 25.51 19.23 -8.37
CA ASN A 408 25.05 20.25 -9.32
C ASN A 408 23.57 20.60 -9.12
N PHE A 409 22.94 20.10 -8.04
CA PHE A 409 21.49 20.15 -7.79
C PHE A 409 20.65 19.44 -8.88
N CYS A 410 21.24 18.47 -9.61
CA CYS A 410 20.49 17.60 -10.51
C CYS A 410 19.75 16.50 -9.72
N VAL A 411 18.56 16.15 -10.18
CA VAL A 411 17.65 15.24 -9.46
C VAL A 411 18.06 13.79 -9.59
N LYS A 412 17.89 13.04 -8.50
CA LYS A 412 17.97 11.57 -8.42
C LYS A 412 16.76 11.01 -7.66
N VAL A 413 15.78 10.45 -8.37
CA VAL A 413 14.61 9.78 -7.74
C VAL A 413 15.01 8.41 -7.20
N ALA A 414 14.52 8.05 -6.01
CA ALA A 414 14.93 6.87 -5.24
C ALA A 414 13.79 6.22 -4.42
N ASP A 415 14.13 5.10 -3.76
CA ASP A 415 13.25 4.25 -2.93
C ASP A 415 12.17 3.48 -3.71
N PHE A 416 12.64 2.59 -4.58
CA PHE A 416 11.81 1.73 -5.44
C PHE A 416 11.18 0.53 -4.70
N GLY A 417 11.23 0.51 -3.36
CA GLY A 417 10.74 -0.61 -2.55
C GLY A 417 9.22 -0.83 -2.68
N LEU A 418 8.43 0.23 -2.91
CA LEU A 418 6.98 0.13 -3.11
C LEU A 418 6.53 0.06 -4.58
N SER A 419 7.41 0.39 -5.51
CA SER A 419 7.12 0.51 -6.94
C SER A 419 6.65 -0.82 -7.54
N ARG A 420 5.91 -0.81 -8.65
CA ARG A 420 5.45 -2.03 -9.31
C ARG A 420 5.51 -1.93 -10.82
N LEU A 421 5.88 -3.05 -11.42
CA LEU A 421 5.60 -3.33 -12.83
C LEU A 421 4.07 -3.38 -13.01
N PHE A 422 3.60 -2.60 -13.97
CA PHE A 422 2.23 -2.63 -14.46
C PHE A 422 2.10 -3.84 -15.41
N PRO A 423 1.10 -4.72 -15.25
CA PRO A 423 0.89 -5.80 -16.21
C PRO A 423 0.47 -5.22 -17.56
N ASN A 424 0.96 -5.82 -18.65
CA ASN A 424 0.41 -5.57 -19.97
C ASN A 424 -1.11 -5.87 -19.99
N ASP A 425 -1.84 -5.15 -20.84
CA ASP A 425 -3.25 -5.39 -21.16
C ASP A 425 -4.26 -5.24 -19.99
N VAL A 426 -3.92 -4.52 -18.92
CA VAL A 426 -4.87 -4.11 -17.86
C VAL A 426 -4.96 -2.58 -17.69
N SER A 427 -6.11 -2.07 -17.24
CA SER A 427 -6.31 -0.63 -16.99
C SER A 427 -5.83 -0.14 -15.62
N HIS A 428 -5.61 -1.06 -14.67
CA HIS A 428 -5.16 -0.75 -13.31
C HIS A 428 -4.61 -2.00 -12.62
N VAL A 429 -3.86 -1.79 -11.53
CA VAL A 429 -3.44 -2.86 -10.60
C VAL A 429 -4.26 -2.78 -9.33
N SER A 430 -5.15 -3.76 -9.10
CA SER A 430 -5.93 -3.85 -7.85
C SER A 430 -5.00 -4.22 -6.68
N THR A 431 -4.78 -3.31 -5.72
CA THR A 431 -3.85 -3.54 -4.61
C THR A 431 -4.16 -2.69 -3.38
N ALA A 432 -3.76 -3.17 -2.19
CA ALA A 432 -3.92 -2.42 -0.95
C ALA A 432 -3.12 -1.10 -0.99
N PRO A 433 -3.74 0.05 -0.63
CA PRO A 433 -3.10 1.35 -0.55
C PRO A 433 -1.81 1.33 0.28
N GLN A 434 -0.74 1.85 -0.33
CA GLN A 434 0.61 1.98 0.22
C GLN A 434 1.26 3.21 -0.43
N GLY A 435 2.10 3.91 0.33
CA GLY A 435 2.70 5.20 0.01
C GLY A 435 2.63 6.13 1.23
N THR A 436 3.24 7.31 1.14
CA THR A 436 3.35 8.25 2.28
C THR A 436 2.10 9.12 2.45
N PRO A 437 1.55 9.25 3.68
CA PRO A 437 0.45 10.18 3.96
C PRO A 437 0.75 11.60 3.47
N GLY A 438 -0.26 12.27 2.91
CA GLY A 438 -0.10 13.51 2.16
C GLY A 438 -0.12 13.30 0.65
N TYR A 439 0.69 12.36 0.17
CA TYR A 439 0.97 12.12 -1.25
C TYR A 439 0.07 11.04 -1.87
N VAL A 440 -0.40 10.07 -1.10
CA VAL A 440 -1.22 8.95 -1.61
C VAL A 440 -2.51 9.46 -2.27
N ASP A 441 -2.62 9.24 -3.57
CA ASP A 441 -3.81 9.42 -4.42
C ASP A 441 -5.12 8.99 -3.71
N PRO A 442 -6.11 9.89 -3.56
CA PRO A 442 -7.36 9.60 -2.86
C PRO A 442 -8.24 8.58 -3.61
N GLU A 443 -8.22 8.55 -4.94
CA GLU A 443 -9.03 7.60 -5.72
C GLU A 443 -8.44 6.18 -5.59
N TYR A 444 -7.12 6.03 -5.75
CA TYR A 444 -6.43 4.77 -5.46
C TYR A 444 -6.67 4.31 -4.02
N ARG A 445 -6.68 5.23 -3.04
CA ARG A 445 -6.98 4.92 -1.62
C ARG A 445 -8.39 4.39 -1.40
N GLN A 446 -9.38 4.91 -2.13
CA GLN A 446 -10.79 4.57 -2.02
C GLN A 446 -11.15 3.32 -2.83
N CYS A 447 -10.71 3.26 -4.08
CA CYS A 447 -11.09 2.24 -5.07
C CYS A 447 -10.11 1.07 -5.15
N TYR A 448 -8.96 1.12 -4.46
CA TYR A 448 -7.89 0.11 -4.48
C TYR A 448 -7.26 -0.09 -5.87
N GLN A 449 -7.49 0.83 -6.82
CA GLN A 449 -6.97 0.79 -8.19
C GLN A 449 -5.71 1.64 -8.32
N LEU A 450 -4.54 1.00 -8.44
CA LEU A 450 -3.27 1.69 -8.70
C LEU A 450 -3.09 1.91 -10.21
N THR A 451 -2.74 3.14 -10.61
CA THR A 451 -2.47 3.53 -12.01
C THR A 451 -1.28 4.49 -12.08
N SER A 452 -0.74 4.75 -13.28
CA SER A 452 0.27 5.80 -13.50
C SER A 452 -0.21 7.19 -13.04
N LYS A 453 -1.52 7.47 -13.20
CA LYS A 453 -2.18 8.69 -12.70
C LYS A 453 -2.11 8.85 -11.16
N SER A 454 -1.78 7.80 -10.41
CA SER A 454 -1.54 7.88 -8.95
C SER A 454 -0.17 8.47 -8.60
N ASP A 455 0.85 8.25 -9.44
CA ASP A 455 2.12 8.99 -9.34
C ASP A 455 1.94 10.44 -9.78
N VAL A 456 1.10 10.71 -10.79
CA VAL A 456 0.78 12.09 -11.25
C VAL A 456 0.20 12.91 -10.09
N TYR A 457 -0.77 12.36 -9.35
CA TYR A 457 -1.29 13.02 -8.14
C TYR A 457 -0.20 13.28 -7.10
N SER A 458 0.62 12.27 -6.82
CA SER A 458 1.73 12.36 -5.86
C SER A 458 2.76 13.43 -6.28
N PHE A 459 3.02 13.56 -7.59
CA PHE A 459 3.87 14.61 -8.16
C PHE A 459 3.20 15.99 -8.14
N GLY A 460 1.87 16.08 -8.27
CA GLY A 460 1.11 17.30 -8.03
C GLY A 460 1.30 17.84 -6.61
N VAL A 461 1.44 16.96 -5.61
CA VAL A 461 1.82 17.37 -4.23
C VAL A 461 3.26 17.89 -4.19
N VAL A 462 4.21 17.23 -4.86
CA VAL A 462 5.61 17.69 -4.95
C VAL A 462 5.71 19.07 -5.63
N LEU A 463 4.96 19.32 -6.71
CA LEU A 463 4.87 20.65 -7.33
C LEU A 463 4.33 21.70 -6.36
N MET A 464 3.33 21.34 -5.53
CA MET A 464 2.80 22.24 -4.51
C MET A 464 3.82 22.55 -3.42
N GLU A 465 4.57 21.56 -2.91
CA GLU A 465 5.66 21.81 -1.97
C GLU A 465 6.75 22.70 -2.59
N LEU A 466 7.08 22.49 -3.87
CA LEU A 466 8.07 23.28 -4.60
C LEU A 466 7.64 24.75 -4.81
N ILE A 467 6.36 25.07 -5.04
CA ILE A 467 5.94 26.48 -5.17
C ILE A 467 5.65 27.17 -3.83
N SER A 468 5.31 26.42 -2.78
CA SER A 468 4.80 26.99 -1.51
C SER A 468 5.79 26.96 -0.34
N SER A 469 6.77 26.05 -0.36
CA SER A 469 7.60 25.72 0.81
C SER A 469 6.78 25.28 2.05
N LEU A 470 5.55 24.81 1.84
CA LEU A 470 4.68 24.26 2.88
C LEU A 470 4.77 22.72 2.86
N PRO A 471 4.81 22.04 4.03
CA PRO A 471 4.81 20.57 4.06
C PRO A 471 3.46 19.98 3.63
N ALA A 472 3.54 18.83 2.94
CA ALA A 472 2.41 18.05 2.41
C ALA A 472 1.35 17.66 3.45
N VAL A 473 1.76 17.48 4.72
CA VAL A 473 0.87 17.24 5.87
C VAL A 473 1.33 18.11 7.04
N ASP A 474 0.38 18.81 7.66
CA ASP A 474 0.64 19.70 8.79
C ASP A 474 -0.55 19.70 9.74
N VAL A 475 -0.37 19.08 10.91
CA VAL A 475 -1.43 18.88 11.90
C VAL A 475 -1.79 20.14 12.69
N PHE A 476 -1.07 21.25 12.49
CA PHE A 476 -1.34 22.52 13.16
C PHE A 476 -2.23 23.46 12.33
N ARG A 477 -2.46 23.15 11.04
CA ARG A 477 -3.45 23.83 10.20
C ARG A 477 -4.88 23.46 10.62
N HIS A 478 -5.85 24.29 10.25
CA HIS A 478 -7.27 23.98 10.44
C HIS A 478 -7.63 22.64 9.77
N ASN A 479 -8.58 21.89 10.36
CA ASN A 479 -8.88 20.49 10.00
C ASN A 479 -9.15 20.23 8.50
N HIS A 480 -9.56 21.23 7.74
CA HIS A 480 -9.84 21.13 6.31
C HIS A 480 -8.61 21.42 5.41
N GLU A 481 -7.51 21.89 5.98
CA GLU A 481 -6.29 22.37 5.30
C GLU A 481 -5.01 21.63 5.75
N ILE A 482 -5.14 20.64 6.65
CA ILE A 482 -4.05 19.76 7.13
C ILE A 482 -3.27 19.11 5.98
N ASN A 483 -3.94 18.80 4.86
CA ASN A 483 -3.31 18.26 3.66
C ASN A 483 -3.06 19.39 2.64
N LEU A 484 -1.83 19.49 2.14
CA LEU A 484 -1.42 20.56 1.23
C LEU A 484 -2.19 20.58 -0.09
N ALA A 485 -2.51 19.42 -0.68
CA ALA A 485 -3.27 19.40 -1.94
C ALA A 485 -4.66 20.02 -1.77
N LYS A 486 -5.33 19.75 -0.64
CA LYS A 486 -6.64 20.34 -0.32
C LYS A 486 -6.55 21.84 -0.01
N LEU A 487 -5.50 22.27 0.68
CA LEU A 487 -5.21 23.70 0.87
C LEU A 487 -4.97 24.40 -0.48
N ALA A 488 -4.11 23.84 -1.32
CA ALA A 488 -3.76 24.36 -2.64
C ALA A 488 -4.97 24.51 -3.55
N VAL A 489 -5.78 23.46 -3.72
CA VAL A 489 -7.03 23.48 -4.52
C VAL A 489 -7.92 24.65 -4.06
N ASN A 490 -8.20 24.75 -2.77
CA ASN A 490 -9.01 25.81 -2.15
C ASN A 490 -8.45 27.24 -2.40
N LYS A 491 -7.11 27.43 -2.36
CA LYS A 491 -6.48 28.73 -2.66
C LYS A 491 -6.50 29.05 -4.16
N ILE A 492 -6.27 28.07 -5.03
CA ILE A 492 -6.25 28.23 -6.49
C ILE A 492 -7.65 28.51 -7.04
N GLU A 493 -8.68 27.82 -6.57
CA GLU A 493 -10.09 28.09 -6.91
C GLU A 493 -10.54 29.51 -6.54
N LYS A 494 -9.93 30.10 -5.51
CA LYS A 494 -10.14 31.48 -5.07
C LYS A 494 -9.18 32.49 -5.72
N CYS A 495 -8.25 32.02 -6.56
CA CYS A 495 -7.12 32.79 -7.10
C CYS A 495 -6.26 33.51 -6.03
N ALA A 496 -6.25 32.99 -4.80
CA ALA A 496 -5.47 33.47 -3.67
C ALA A 496 -4.01 33.02 -3.74
N PHE A 497 -3.36 33.19 -4.90
CA PHE A 497 -1.99 32.72 -5.17
C PHE A 497 -0.95 33.32 -4.23
N HIS A 498 -1.14 34.57 -3.79
CA HIS A 498 -0.28 35.25 -2.82
C HIS A 498 -0.34 34.64 -1.41
N GLU A 499 -1.38 33.85 -1.08
CA GLU A 499 -1.49 33.10 0.18
C GLU A 499 -0.92 31.66 0.06
N LEU A 500 -0.42 31.27 -1.12
CA LEU A 500 0.01 29.90 -1.43
C LEU A 500 1.47 29.82 -1.89
N ILE A 501 1.97 30.81 -2.62
CA ILE A 501 3.31 30.78 -3.23
C ILE A 501 4.34 31.38 -2.27
N ASP A 502 5.51 30.74 -2.17
CA ASP A 502 6.63 31.19 -1.33
C ASP A 502 7.12 32.58 -1.79
N PRO A 503 7.03 33.63 -0.96
CA PRO A 503 7.43 34.99 -1.35
C PRO A 503 8.93 35.09 -1.67
N TYR A 504 9.77 34.21 -1.11
CA TYR A 504 11.21 34.17 -1.40
C TYR A 504 11.54 33.65 -2.80
N LEU A 505 10.56 33.16 -3.57
CA LEU A 505 10.73 32.89 -5.00
C LEU A 505 10.79 34.17 -5.84
N GLY A 506 10.31 35.31 -5.33
CA GLY A 506 10.17 36.56 -6.09
C GLY A 506 8.79 36.77 -6.71
N PHE A 507 7.74 36.13 -6.17
CA PHE A 507 6.37 36.20 -6.69
C PHE A 507 5.82 37.64 -6.82
N GLU A 508 6.17 38.52 -5.89
CA GLU A 508 5.75 39.95 -5.89
C GLU A 508 6.75 40.87 -6.61
N SER A 509 7.95 40.40 -6.94
CA SER A 509 9.07 41.23 -7.42
C SER A 509 9.52 40.96 -8.85
N ASP A 510 9.17 39.81 -9.44
CA ASP A 510 9.46 39.46 -10.84
C ASP A 510 8.19 38.93 -11.53
N GLU A 511 7.73 39.62 -12.57
CA GLU A 511 6.51 39.27 -13.29
C GLU A 511 6.63 37.96 -14.11
N GLY A 512 7.83 37.63 -14.58
CA GLY A 512 8.11 36.35 -15.23
C GLY A 512 7.98 35.19 -14.25
N ILE A 513 8.55 35.32 -13.04
CA ILE A 513 8.40 34.33 -11.97
C ILE A 513 6.95 34.25 -11.50
N ARG A 514 6.26 35.39 -11.30
CA ARG A 514 4.82 35.47 -10.99
C ARG A 514 3.99 34.68 -12.00
N THR A 515 4.25 34.86 -13.29
CA THR A 515 3.56 34.14 -14.36
C THR A 515 3.88 32.64 -14.35
N MET A 516 5.17 32.26 -14.31
CA MET A 516 5.59 30.86 -14.31
C MET A 516 5.09 30.08 -13.08
N THR A 517 5.12 30.68 -11.88
CA THR A 517 4.62 30.04 -10.64
C THR A 517 3.11 29.83 -10.68
N ILE A 518 2.33 30.77 -11.23
CA ILE A 518 0.89 30.59 -11.46
C ILE A 518 0.63 29.46 -12.48
N LEU A 519 1.41 29.36 -13.56
CA LEU A 519 1.27 28.28 -14.54
C LEU A 519 1.62 26.90 -13.93
N VAL A 520 2.66 26.81 -13.09
CA VAL A 520 2.96 25.58 -12.34
C VAL A 520 1.87 25.25 -11.33
N ALA A 521 1.27 26.26 -10.68
CA ALA A 521 0.13 26.05 -9.78
C ALA A 521 -1.10 25.49 -10.54
N LYS A 522 -1.44 26.05 -11.71
CA LYS A 522 -2.49 25.54 -12.61
C LYS A 522 -2.21 24.08 -13.03
N LEU A 523 -0.98 23.76 -13.44
CA LEU A 523 -0.59 22.40 -13.85
C LEU A 523 -0.68 21.40 -12.69
N ALA A 524 -0.20 21.78 -11.50
CA ALA A 524 -0.32 20.96 -10.30
C ALA A 524 -1.78 20.77 -9.87
N PHE A 525 -2.66 21.77 -10.03
CA PHE A 525 -4.10 21.63 -9.83
C PHE A 525 -4.72 20.59 -10.78
N GLN A 526 -4.26 20.49 -12.04
CA GLN A 526 -4.66 19.43 -12.97
C GLN A 526 -4.14 18.05 -12.53
N CYS A 527 -2.90 17.97 -12.01
CA CYS A 527 -2.36 16.73 -11.43
C CYS A 527 -3.14 16.26 -10.19
N LEU A 528 -3.67 17.20 -9.40
CA LEU A 528 -4.36 16.95 -8.12
C LEU A 528 -5.87 16.70 -8.25
N GLN A 529 -6.42 16.58 -9.47
CA GLN A 529 -7.84 16.28 -9.67
C GLN A 529 -8.26 14.98 -9.00
N GLN A 530 -9.46 14.94 -8.41
CA GLN A 530 -9.98 13.77 -7.73
C GLN A 530 -10.10 12.57 -8.70
N ASP A 531 -10.72 12.80 -9.87
CA ASP A 531 -10.85 11.82 -10.96
C ASP A 531 -9.51 11.66 -11.70
N LYS A 532 -8.97 10.44 -11.75
CA LYS A 532 -7.72 10.13 -12.44
C LYS A 532 -7.74 10.36 -13.95
N GLU A 533 -8.90 10.35 -14.60
CA GLU A 533 -9.00 10.59 -16.05
C GLU A 533 -8.83 12.07 -16.40
N MET A 534 -9.20 12.96 -15.48
CA MET A 534 -8.98 14.42 -15.58
C MET A 534 -7.53 14.84 -15.32
N ARG A 535 -6.69 13.94 -14.79
CA ARG A 535 -5.25 14.19 -14.58
C ARG A 535 -4.47 13.96 -15.89
N PRO A 536 -3.47 14.79 -16.24
CA PRO A 536 -2.59 14.53 -17.38
C PRO A 536 -1.72 13.28 -17.19
N SER A 537 -1.05 12.82 -18.25
CA SER A 537 0.07 11.88 -18.17
C SER A 537 1.38 12.57 -17.74
N MET A 538 2.37 11.81 -17.28
CA MET A 538 3.67 12.40 -16.89
C MET A 538 4.44 13.01 -18.07
N ASP A 539 4.25 12.51 -19.30
CA ASP A 539 4.82 13.11 -20.51
C ASP A 539 4.19 14.49 -20.81
N GLU A 540 2.86 14.61 -20.69
CA GLU A 540 2.17 15.91 -20.86
C GLU A 540 2.59 16.91 -19.77
N VAL A 541 2.74 16.46 -18.52
CA VAL A 541 3.27 17.27 -17.41
C VAL A 541 4.71 17.72 -17.67
N LEU A 542 5.56 16.83 -18.19
CA LEU A 542 6.95 17.12 -18.54
C LEU A 542 7.04 18.18 -19.64
N GLU A 543 6.26 18.04 -20.71
CA GLU A 543 6.24 19.04 -21.79
C GLU A 543 5.62 20.36 -21.35
N ALA A 544 4.59 20.36 -20.51
CA ALA A 544 4.03 21.58 -19.92
C ALA A 544 5.09 22.33 -19.06
N LEU A 545 5.82 21.63 -18.18
CA LEU A 545 6.88 22.26 -17.38
C LEU A 545 8.01 22.84 -18.25
N LYS A 546 8.39 22.16 -19.34
CA LYS A 546 9.37 22.68 -20.32
C LYS A 546 8.85 23.93 -21.04
N LYS A 547 7.59 23.95 -21.47
CA LYS A 547 6.97 25.12 -22.11
C LYS A 547 6.97 26.34 -21.18
N ILE A 548 6.54 26.15 -19.94
CA ILE A 548 6.53 27.17 -18.87
C ILE A 548 7.94 27.73 -18.66
N GLN A 549 8.96 26.86 -18.48
CA GLN A 549 10.36 27.30 -18.33
C GLN A 549 10.88 28.07 -19.56
N SER A 550 10.40 27.72 -20.77
CA SER A 550 10.79 28.40 -22.00
C SER A 550 10.03 29.71 -22.28
N GLY A 551 9.08 30.09 -21.42
CA GLY A 551 8.30 31.33 -21.53
C GLY A 551 7.31 31.40 -22.70
N LYS A 552 7.05 30.28 -23.39
CA LYS A 552 6.28 30.28 -24.65
C LYS A 552 4.78 30.46 -24.49
N ASP A 553 4.23 30.06 -23.34
CA ASP A 553 2.78 30.08 -23.09
C ASP A 553 2.25 31.48 -22.70
N ALA A 554 3.12 32.51 -22.66
CA ALA A 554 2.81 33.86 -22.18
C ALA A 554 1.82 34.68 -23.04
N HIS A 555 1.32 34.13 -24.15
CA HIS A 555 0.50 34.85 -25.13
C HIS A 555 -0.84 34.21 -25.54
N GLU A 556 -1.15 32.97 -25.13
CA GLU A 556 -2.41 32.31 -25.55
C GLU A 556 -3.52 32.35 -24.47
N ASP A 557 -3.18 32.65 -23.21
CA ASP A 557 -4.10 32.62 -22.05
C ASP A 557 -4.62 34.02 -21.62
N GLN A 558 -4.44 35.07 -22.46
CA GLN A 558 -4.63 36.48 -22.07
C GLN A 558 -6.10 37.00 -22.09
N GLU A 559 -7.08 36.26 -22.62
CA GLU A 559 -8.51 36.66 -22.58
C GLU A 559 -9.23 36.32 -21.26
N MET A 560 -8.54 36.47 -20.11
CA MET A 560 -9.21 36.56 -18.80
C MET A 560 -8.40 37.41 -17.79
N ALA A 561 -8.08 38.64 -18.18
CA ALA A 561 -7.48 39.62 -17.29
C ALA A 561 -8.41 39.95 -16.09
N TYR A 562 -7.85 39.89 -14.88
CA TYR A 562 -8.56 40.26 -13.65
C TYR A 562 -8.68 41.77 -13.52
N ASP A 563 -9.91 42.27 -13.35
CA ASP A 563 -10.20 43.70 -13.18
C ASP A 563 -10.30 44.05 -11.69
N ASP A 564 -9.13 44.24 -11.05
CA ASP A 564 -8.99 44.44 -9.59
C ASP A 564 -9.43 45.84 -9.09
N ALA A 565 -9.85 46.73 -9.99
CA ALA A 565 -10.22 48.11 -9.68
C ALA A 565 -11.68 48.29 -9.17
N GLY A 566 -12.39 47.20 -8.87
CA GLY A 566 -13.86 47.16 -8.84
C GLY A 566 -14.59 47.26 -7.50
N ILE A 567 -13.93 47.20 -6.33
CA ILE A 567 -14.62 47.09 -5.02
C ILE A 567 -14.20 48.18 -4.02
N LEU A 568 -14.59 49.42 -4.32
CA LEU A 568 -14.78 50.48 -3.32
C LEU A 568 -16.14 51.16 -3.53
N ASN A 569 -16.94 51.22 -2.45
CA ASN A 569 -18.31 51.76 -2.36
C ASN A 569 -19.47 50.88 -2.90
N VAL A 570 -20.07 50.07 -2.03
CA VAL A 570 -21.55 50.04 -1.85
C VAL A 570 -21.84 49.89 -0.34
N GLN A 571 -22.86 50.60 0.19
CA GLN A 571 -23.29 50.46 1.59
C GLN A 571 -23.93 49.09 1.91
N LYS A 572 -23.77 48.67 3.17
CA LYS A 572 -24.53 47.62 3.84
C LYS A 572 -25.96 48.08 4.17
N PRO A 573 -26.99 47.24 3.91
CA PRO A 573 -28.11 47.15 4.83
C PRO A 573 -28.48 45.70 5.22
N ALA A 574 -29.49 45.58 6.08
CA ALA A 574 -29.86 44.42 6.89
C ALA A 574 -30.44 43.19 6.14
N SER A 575 -30.43 42.04 6.84
CA SER A 575 -31.39 40.94 6.69
C SER A 575 -32.55 41.13 7.71
N PRO A 576 -33.70 40.41 7.67
CA PRO A 576 -33.75 38.94 7.66
C PRO A 576 -34.86 38.27 6.82
N ASP A 577 -34.85 36.93 6.91
CA ASP A 577 -35.96 35.96 6.91
C ASP A 577 -36.45 35.20 5.65
N HIS A 578 -36.51 33.88 5.90
CA HIS A 578 -37.30 32.77 5.36
C HIS A 578 -37.26 32.34 3.87
N ASP A 579 -36.75 31.10 3.70
CA ASP A 579 -37.28 29.97 2.92
C ASP A 579 -37.97 30.21 1.55
N GLU A 580 -37.31 29.72 0.49
CA GLU A 580 -37.91 28.65 -0.33
C GLU A 580 -36.84 27.86 -1.12
N VAL A 581 -37.11 26.56 -1.36
CA VAL A 581 -36.19 25.67 -2.08
C VAL A 581 -36.59 25.57 -3.55
N HIS A 582 -35.78 26.13 -4.45
CA HIS A 582 -36.00 25.99 -5.90
C HIS A 582 -34.77 25.42 -6.64
N VAL A 583 -34.95 24.24 -7.22
CA VAL A 583 -33.98 23.57 -8.10
C VAL A 583 -33.94 24.26 -9.46
N LEU A 584 -32.77 24.77 -9.87
CA LEU A 584 -32.53 25.24 -11.22
C LEU A 584 -31.39 24.45 -11.89
N ARG A 585 -31.79 23.54 -12.78
CA ARG A 585 -30.91 22.75 -13.65
C ARG A 585 -30.94 23.39 -15.06
N ASN A 586 -29.78 23.40 -15.73
CA ASN A 586 -29.54 23.89 -17.10
C ASN A 586 -29.67 25.41 -17.33
N LYS A 587 -28.54 26.05 -17.69
CA LYS A 587 -28.50 27.04 -18.78
C LYS A 587 -27.65 26.45 -19.90
N ARG A 588 -28.09 26.60 -21.16
CA ARG A 588 -27.34 26.22 -22.36
C ARG A 588 -26.48 27.39 -22.83
N LEU A 589 -25.38 27.11 -23.53
CA LEU A 589 -24.69 28.10 -24.36
C LEU A 589 -25.52 28.45 -25.62
N PRO A 590 -25.28 29.61 -26.26
CA PRO A 590 -26.01 30.03 -27.47
C PRO A 590 -25.63 29.29 -28.77
N LEU A 591 -26.46 29.50 -29.79
CA LEU A 591 -26.41 29.03 -31.18
C LEU A 591 -26.80 30.22 -32.09
N LEU A 592 -26.45 30.33 -33.37
CA LEU A 592 -25.66 29.48 -34.30
C LEU A 592 -24.95 30.44 -35.32
N PRO A 593 -24.26 29.94 -36.37
CA PRO A 593 -24.97 29.85 -37.66
C PRO A 593 -24.66 28.60 -38.51
N GLU A 594 -25.69 28.15 -39.21
CA GLU A 594 -25.65 27.22 -40.34
C GLU A 594 -25.08 27.94 -41.59
N ASP A 595 -24.85 27.33 -42.76
CA ASP A 595 -25.37 26.07 -43.31
C ASP A 595 -24.46 25.51 -44.42
N VAL A 596 -24.69 24.24 -44.80
CA VAL A 596 -24.71 23.67 -46.17
C VAL A 596 -24.76 22.15 -46.05
N THR A 597 -25.83 21.57 -46.60
CA THR A 597 -26.07 20.12 -46.70
C THR A 597 -25.17 19.49 -47.79
N ASP A 598 -24.89 18.18 -47.83
CA ASP A 598 -25.88 17.12 -48.09
C ASP A 598 -25.60 15.78 -47.39
N PHE A 599 -26.68 15.01 -47.26
CA PHE A 599 -26.69 13.63 -46.76
C PHE A 599 -26.03 12.64 -47.75
N TRP A 600 -25.79 11.41 -47.30
CA TRP A 600 -26.51 10.20 -47.75
C TRP A 600 -25.99 8.96 -46.99
N THR A 601 -26.88 8.11 -46.51
CA THR A 601 -26.52 6.82 -45.86
C THR A 601 -27.31 5.67 -46.45
N SER A 602 -26.64 4.60 -46.91
CA SER A 602 -27.15 3.23 -46.78
C SER A 602 -26.12 2.14 -47.10
N ARG A 603 -26.00 1.20 -46.14
CA ARG A 603 -25.78 -0.25 -46.23
C ARG A 603 -25.14 -0.87 -47.49
N SER A 604 -23.96 -1.47 -47.27
CA SER A 604 -23.68 -2.90 -47.48
C SER A 604 -23.98 -3.56 -48.84
N THR A 605 -22.91 -3.87 -49.58
CA THR A 605 -22.78 -5.17 -50.29
C THR A 605 -21.31 -5.60 -50.38
N THR A 606 -21.03 -6.89 -50.20
CA THR A 606 -19.74 -7.52 -50.52
C THR A 606 -19.66 -7.86 -52.02
N PRO A 607 -18.44 -7.98 -52.57
CA PRO A 607 -18.05 -9.32 -53.04
C PRO A 607 -16.59 -9.71 -52.72
N ASN A 608 -16.32 -11.02 -52.79
CA ASN A 608 -14.97 -11.58 -52.74
C ASN A 608 -14.17 -11.27 -54.02
N VAL A 609 -12.85 -11.05 -53.90
CA VAL A 609 -11.88 -11.34 -54.97
C VAL A 609 -10.68 -12.09 -54.37
N ARG A 610 -10.26 -13.17 -55.03
CA ARG A 610 -9.02 -13.93 -54.78
C ARG A 610 -8.04 -13.70 -55.93
N SER A 611 -6.80 -13.39 -55.62
CA SER A 611 -5.60 -13.70 -56.45
C SER A 611 -4.34 -13.31 -55.65
N THR A 612 -3.63 -14.24 -55.01
CA THR A 612 -2.51 -15.02 -55.60
C THR A 612 -1.39 -14.15 -56.19
N PHE A 613 -0.30 -13.99 -55.43
CA PHE A 613 0.81 -14.96 -55.50
C PHE A 613 1.35 -15.26 -54.10
#